data_AF-A0A1Q3F288-F1
#
_entry.id   AF-A0A1Q3F288-F1
#
_cell.length_a   1.000
_cell.length_b   1.000
_cell.length_c   1.000
_cell.angle_alpha   90.00
_cell.angle_beta   90.00
_cell.angle_gamma   90.00
#
_symmetry.space_group_name_H-M   'P 1'
#
loop_
_entity.id
_entity.type
_entity.pdbx_description
1 polymer ?
#
loop_
_entity_poly.entity_id
_entity_poly.type
_entity_poly.pdbx_seq_one_letter_code
_entity_poly.pdbx_strand_id
1 'polypeptide(L)'
;KNLSPWSRRACSKKPPKVTHRRKTAPKKRKANTSSPATPDLMPQHHKIIKYVGKRGQREAKELLRRPDSLTVGEARKRLQNRRDHTEENVRKLLLLSSAKIGREASAKLIKRAQTGRYVVKADEFLEKRKKEPKSAFTEEDFDNFAKELEKLC
;
A
#
# COMPACT_ATOMS: atom_id res chain seq x y z
N LYS A 1 31.07 55.55 -29.83
CA LYS A 1 32.02 55.24 -30.91
C LYS A 1 33.23 54.54 -30.29
N ASN A 2 33.72 53.50 -30.97
CA ASN A 2 34.97 52.75 -30.73
C ASN A 2 34.87 51.50 -29.84
N LEU A 3 34.30 50.46 -30.45
CA LEU A 3 34.63 49.06 -30.20
C LEU A 3 36.09 48.80 -30.59
N SER A 4 36.83 48.02 -29.79
CA SER A 4 38.08 47.38 -30.25
C SER A 4 37.98 45.85 -30.13
N PRO A 5 38.57 45.11 -31.08
CA PRO A 5 38.13 43.77 -31.44
C PRO A 5 39.22 42.75 -31.15
N TRP A 6 39.08 41.98 -30.06
CA TRP A 6 39.90 40.79 -29.89
C TRP A 6 39.33 39.64 -30.71
N SER A 7 39.90 39.56 -31.90
CA SER A 7 39.76 38.53 -32.91
C SER A 7 40.18 37.15 -32.38
N ARG A 8 39.28 36.19 -32.57
CA ARG A 8 39.51 34.79 -32.99
C ARG A 8 40.55 33.96 -32.21
N ARG A 9 40.05 32.88 -31.62
CA ARG A 9 40.47 31.52 -32.01
C ARG A 9 39.44 30.49 -31.59
N ALA A 10 38.71 29.99 -32.60
CA ALA A 10 38.08 28.69 -32.53
C ALA A 10 39.19 27.62 -32.44
N CYS A 11 39.07 26.71 -31.49
CA CYS A 11 39.72 25.40 -31.55
C CYS A 11 38.73 24.36 -31.04
N SER A 12 37.92 23.89 -31.99
CA SER A 12 37.19 22.63 -31.91
C SER A 12 38.19 21.49 -31.74
N LYS A 13 38.19 20.85 -30.58
CA LYS A 13 38.74 19.50 -30.43
C LYS A 13 37.71 18.64 -29.71
N LYS A 14 36.83 18.02 -30.49
CA LYS A 14 36.03 16.88 -30.05
C LYS A 14 37.02 15.72 -29.78
N PRO A 15 37.06 15.13 -28.59
CA PRO A 15 37.79 13.88 -28.42
C PRO A 15 37.04 12.72 -29.10
N PRO A 16 37.76 11.75 -29.70
CA PRO A 16 37.15 10.61 -30.37
C PRO A 16 36.45 9.66 -29.39
N LYS A 17 35.30 9.14 -29.82
CA LYS A 17 34.55 8.06 -29.16
C LYS A 17 35.33 6.75 -29.26
N VAL A 18 36.00 6.34 -28.19
CA VAL A 18 36.53 4.97 -28.06
C VAL A 18 35.42 4.07 -27.56
N THR A 19 34.88 3.23 -28.45
CA THR A 19 33.90 2.19 -28.10
C THR A 19 34.63 0.87 -27.87
N HIS A 20 35.11 0.64 -26.65
CA HIS A 20 35.51 -0.71 -26.25
C HIS A 20 34.26 -1.53 -25.94
N ARG A 21 33.75 -2.25 -26.94
CA ARG A 21 32.81 -3.38 -26.75
C ARG A 21 33.55 -4.51 -26.04
N ARG A 22 33.63 -4.46 -24.71
CA ARG A 22 33.96 -5.63 -23.89
C ARG A 22 32.75 -6.55 -23.86
N LYS A 23 32.83 -7.71 -24.53
CA LYS A 23 31.90 -8.83 -24.35
C LYS A 23 32.00 -9.26 -22.89
N THR A 24 30.98 -8.95 -22.09
CA THR A 24 30.87 -9.46 -20.73
C THR A 24 30.23 -10.84 -20.79
N ALA A 25 30.96 -11.84 -20.30
CA ALA A 25 30.43 -13.18 -20.08
C ALA A 25 29.18 -13.11 -19.19
N PRO A 26 28.21 -14.04 -19.33
CA PRO A 26 27.00 -14.03 -18.51
C PRO A 26 27.38 -14.25 -17.04
N LYS A 27 27.29 -13.16 -16.25
CA LYS A 27 27.31 -13.24 -14.79
C LYS A 27 26.20 -14.20 -14.36
N LYS A 28 26.57 -15.38 -13.86
CA LYS A 28 25.69 -16.21 -13.05
C LYS A 28 25.10 -15.32 -11.96
N ARG A 29 23.79 -15.07 -12.05
CA ARG A 29 23.03 -14.37 -11.01
C ARG A 29 23.17 -15.17 -9.73
N LYS A 30 23.98 -14.69 -8.79
CA LYS A 30 23.96 -15.18 -7.40
C LYS A 30 22.54 -14.96 -6.91
N ALA A 31 21.91 -16.01 -6.37
CA ALA A 31 20.62 -15.90 -5.72
C ALA A 31 20.70 -14.78 -4.68
N ASN A 32 19.72 -13.87 -4.69
CA ASN A 32 19.57 -12.80 -3.72
C ASN A 32 19.31 -13.45 -2.35
N THR A 33 20.38 -13.85 -1.68
CA THR A 33 20.36 -14.15 -0.26
C THR A 33 20.28 -12.79 0.40
N SER A 34 19.05 -12.37 0.72
CA SER A 34 18.78 -11.14 1.45
C SER A 34 19.72 -11.09 2.66
N SER A 35 20.53 -10.04 2.72
CA SER A 35 21.44 -9.77 3.83
C SER A 35 20.71 -9.83 5.18
N PRO A 36 21.33 -10.38 6.24
CA PRO A 36 20.66 -10.69 7.50
C PRO A 36 20.56 -9.42 8.35
N ALA A 37 19.59 -8.56 8.07
CA ALA A 37 19.33 -7.41 8.95
C ALA A 37 18.67 -7.83 10.27
N THR A 38 18.04 -9.01 10.31
CA THR A 38 17.68 -9.72 11.54
C THR A 38 17.80 -11.23 11.28
N PRO A 39 18.45 -12.01 12.16
CA PRO A 39 18.40 -13.46 12.04
C PRO A 39 16.94 -13.89 12.24
N ASP A 40 16.42 -14.61 11.26
CA ASP A 40 15.08 -15.15 11.32
C ASP A 40 15.05 -16.26 12.38
N LEU A 41 14.59 -15.91 13.58
CA LEU A 41 14.58 -16.78 14.76
C LEU A 41 13.52 -17.90 14.67
N MET A 42 12.64 -17.86 13.68
CA MET A 42 11.58 -18.85 13.53
C MET A 42 12.06 -20.04 12.69
N PRO A 43 11.98 -21.28 13.20
CA PRO A 43 12.28 -22.47 12.41
C PRO A 43 11.43 -22.57 11.14
N GLN A 44 12.00 -23.08 10.04
CA GLN A 44 11.33 -23.09 8.73
C GLN A 44 9.98 -23.83 8.73
N HIS A 45 9.84 -24.90 9.52
CA HIS A 45 8.62 -25.72 9.59
C HIS A 45 7.47 -25.04 10.36
N HIS A 46 7.77 -24.01 11.16
CA HIS A 46 6.74 -23.19 11.83
C HIS A 46 6.26 -22.02 10.96
N LYS A 47 6.89 -21.79 9.82
CA LYS A 47 6.53 -20.68 8.94
C LYS A 47 5.31 -21.02 8.11
N ILE A 48 4.42 -20.05 8.00
CA ILE A 48 3.28 -20.14 7.10
C ILE A 48 3.80 -19.81 5.69
N ILE A 49 4.05 -20.85 4.91
CA ILE A 49 4.62 -20.76 3.56
C ILE A 49 3.54 -21.09 2.52
N LYS A 50 3.44 -20.25 1.49
CA LYS A 50 2.67 -20.54 0.27
C LYS A 50 3.64 -20.81 -0.87
N TYR A 51 3.48 -21.96 -1.51
CA TYR A 51 4.20 -22.27 -2.75
C TYR A 51 3.53 -21.55 -3.92
N VAL A 52 4.24 -20.59 -4.51
CA VAL A 52 3.76 -19.80 -5.65
C VAL A 52 4.58 -20.18 -6.87
N GLY A 53 3.92 -20.61 -7.95
CA GLY A 53 4.59 -20.92 -9.22
C GLY A 53 3.89 -22.00 -10.06
N LYS A 54 4.38 -22.17 -11.29
CA LYS A 54 3.90 -23.22 -12.21
C LYS A 54 4.46 -24.59 -11.81
N ARG A 55 3.82 -25.68 -12.23
CA ARG A 55 4.30 -27.05 -11.95
C ARG A 55 5.78 -27.16 -12.39
N GLY A 56 6.67 -27.46 -11.44
CA GLY A 56 8.12 -27.58 -11.65
C GLY A 56 8.98 -26.41 -11.12
N GLN A 57 8.42 -25.22 -10.92
CA GLN A 57 9.13 -24.05 -10.38
C GLN A 57 8.27 -23.37 -9.32
N ARG A 58 8.11 -24.03 -8.17
CA ARG A 58 7.36 -23.50 -7.02
C ARG A 58 8.34 -22.80 -6.08
N GLU A 59 8.21 -21.48 -5.94
CA GLU A 59 8.95 -20.72 -4.94
C GLU A 59 8.16 -20.67 -3.63
N ALA A 60 8.83 -20.97 -2.53
CA ALA A 60 8.29 -20.82 -1.19
C ALA A 60 8.23 -19.33 -0.82
N LYS A 61 7.03 -18.78 -0.67
CA LYS A 61 6.81 -17.42 -0.18
C LYS A 61 6.16 -17.45 1.19
N GLU A 62 6.85 -16.89 2.18
CA GLU A 62 6.31 -16.72 3.53
C GLU A 62 5.20 -15.66 3.51
N LEU A 63 4.05 -15.99 4.11
CA LEU A 63 2.89 -15.09 4.17
C LEU A 63 3.00 -14.07 5.30
N LEU A 64 3.63 -14.46 6.41
CA LEU A 64 3.73 -13.65 7.63
C LEU A 64 5.12 -13.02 7.80
N ARG A 65 5.70 -12.54 6.69
CA ARG A 65 7.04 -11.96 6.71
C ARG A 65 7.05 -10.68 7.56
N ARG A 66 7.98 -10.60 8.51
CA ARG A 66 8.25 -9.36 9.26
C ARG A 66 8.73 -8.29 8.27
N PRO A 67 8.21 -7.05 8.35
CA PRO A 67 8.73 -5.97 7.52
C PRO A 67 10.22 -5.78 7.84
N ASP A 68 11.04 -5.65 6.80
CA ASP A 68 12.47 -5.41 6.97
C ASP A 68 12.65 -4.16 7.84
N SER A 69 13.42 -4.28 8.93
CA SER A 69 13.64 -3.19 9.88
C SER A 69 14.26 -2.00 9.15
N LEU A 70 13.52 -0.89 9.08
CA LEU A 70 13.99 0.33 8.42
C LEU A 70 15.17 0.90 9.21
N THR A 71 16.36 0.87 8.63
CA THR A 71 17.53 1.48 9.24
C THR A 71 17.41 3.01 9.23
N VAL A 72 18.03 3.70 10.20
CA VAL A 72 18.00 5.18 10.27
C VAL A 72 18.52 5.82 8.98
N GLY A 73 19.54 5.22 8.35
CA GLY A 73 20.09 5.69 7.08
C GLY A 73 19.10 5.59 5.93
N GLU A 74 18.33 4.50 5.84
CA GLU A 74 17.26 4.36 4.84
C GLU A 74 16.09 5.30 5.10
N ALA A 75 15.71 5.50 6.37
CA ALA A 75 14.69 6.47 6.75
C ALA A 75 15.07 7.88 6.30
N ARG A 76 16.33 8.30 6.53
CA ARG A 76 16.85 9.59 6.07
C ARG A 76 16.80 9.72 4.55
N LYS A 77 17.20 8.68 3.80
CA LYS A 77 17.10 8.67 2.33
C LYS A 77 15.65 8.80 1.85
N ARG A 78 14.70 8.11 2.50
CA ARG A 78 13.28 8.22 2.17
C ARG A 78 12.73 9.61 2.43
N LEU A 79 13.16 10.27 3.52
CA LEU A 79 12.78 11.64 3.83
C LEU A 79 13.37 12.64 2.82
N GLN A 80 14.63 12.47 2.44
CA GLN A 80 15.28 13.32 1.42
C GLN A 80 14.64 13.19 0.03
N ASN A 81 14.21 11.99 -0.34
CA ASN A 81 13.54 11.75 -1.63
C ASN A 81 12.05 12.09 -1.61
N ARG A 82 11.49 12.48 -0.45
CA ARG A 82 10.08 12.83 -0.33
C ARG A 82 9.87 14.21 -0.94
N ARG A 83 8.80 14.36 -1.72
CA ARG A 83 8.42 15.66 -2.29
C ARG A 83 7.87 16.58 -1.20
N ASP A 84 8.19 17.86 -1.28
CA ASP A 84 7.62 18.87 -0.40
C ASP A 84 6.17 19.15 -0.78
N HIS A 85 5.23 18.73 0.08
CA HIS A 85 3.80 18.93 -0.13
C HIS A 85 3.29 20.27 0.44
N THR A 86 4.18 21.15 0.88
CA THR A 86 3.83 22.38 1.60
C THR A 86 2.94 23.29 0.75
N GLU A 87 3.32 23.56 -0.50
CA GLU A 87 2.52 24.40 -1.40
C GLU A 87 1.17 23.77 -1.75
N GLU A 88 1.15 22.46 -2.04
CA GLU A 88 -0.09 21.74 -2.33
C GLU A 88 -1.06 21.79 -1.15
N ASN A 89 -0.53 21.66 0.08
CA ASN A 89 -1.32 21.73 1.30
C ASN A 89 -1.84 23.15 1.54
N VAL A 90 -1.03 24.19 1.33
CA VAL A 90 -1.47 25.59 1.42
C VAL A 90 -2.57 25.87 0.40
N ARG A 91 -2.42 25.43 -0.84
CA ARG A 91 -3.46 25.58 -1.88
C ARG A 91 -4.77 24.89 -1.47
N LYS A 92 -4.69 23.66 -0.94
CA LYS A 92 -5.86 22.92 -0.43
C LYS A 92 -6.51 23.64 0.76
N LEU A 93 -5.72 24.15 1.71
CA LEU A 93 -6.23 24.88 2.86
C LEU A 93 -6.92 26.18 2.45
N LEU A 94 -6.34 26.94 1.52
CA LEU A 94 -6.95 28.15 0.97
C LEU A 94 -8.27 27.82 0.25
N LEU A 95 -8.30 26.74 -0.54
CA LEU A 95 -9.53 26.26 -1.17
C LEU A 95 -10.60 25.88 -0.14
N LEU A 96 -10.21 25.19 0.94
CA LEU A 96 -11.12 24.83 2.02
C LEU A 96 -11.59 26.03 2.84
N SER A 97 -10.75 27.06 2.99
CA SER A 97 -11.10 28.29 3.72
C SER A 97 -12.16 29.13 3.02
N SER A 98 -12.15 29.13 1.68
CA SER A 98 -13.14 29.85 0.86
C SER A 98 -14.43 29.04 0.66
N ALA A 99 -14.38 27.72 0.83
CA ALA A 99 -15.55 26.86 0.73
C ALA A 99 -16.49 27.08 1.91
N LYS A 100 -17.69 27.61 1.64
CA LYS A 100 -18.78 27.65 2.63
C LYS A 100 -19.27 26.23 2.89
N ILE A 101 -18.93 25.68 4.05
CA ILE A 101 -19.44 24.39 4.49
C ILE A 101 -20.92 24.57 4.88
N GLY A 102 -21.81 23.79 4.26
CA GLY A 102 -23.24 23.81 4.61
C GLY A 102 -23.47 23.43 6.09
N ARG A 103 -24.52 23.99 6.72
CA ARG A 103 -24.79 23.82 8.16
C ARG A 103 -24.86 22.36 8.61
N GLU A 104 -25.41 21.47 7.77
CA GLU A 104 -25.48 20.04 8.06
C GLU A 104 -24.11 19.35 8.03
N ALA A 105 -23.25 19.75 7.09
CA ALA A 105 -21.91 19.21 6.95
C ALA A 105 -20.99 19.70 8.07
N SER A 106 -21.10 20.97 8.47
CA SER A 106 -20.33 21.52 9.59
C SER A 106 -20.74 20.89 10.93
N ALA A 107 -22.04 20.66 11.15
CA ALA A 107 -22.52 19.94 12.32
C ALA A 107 -21.98 18.51 12.41
N LYS A 108 -21.93 17.77 11.28
CA LYS A 108 -21.32 16.43 11.21
C LYS A 108 -19.81 16.48 11.47
N LEU A 109 -19.12 17.49 10.94
CA LEU A 109 -17.68 17.70 11.15
C LEU A 109 -17.36 17.92 12.64
N ILE A 110 -18.12 18.80 13.31
CA ILE A 110 -17.96 19.11 14.74
C ILE A 110 -18.23 17.86 15.59
N LYS A 111 -19.33 17.14 15.33
CA LYS A 111 -19.64 15.89 16.04
C LYS A 111 -18.51 14.87 15.89
N ARG A 112 -17.98 14.70 14.68
CA ARG A 112 -16.83 13.82 14.40
C ARG A 112 -15.57 14.25 15.15
N ALA A 113 -15.27 15.55 15.22
CA ALA A 113 -14.11 16.05 15.96
C ALA A 113 -14.20 15.73 17.45
N GLN A 114 -15.41 15.83 18.03
CA GLN A 114 -15.65 15.47 19.43
C GLN A 114 -15.57 13.96 19.69
N THR A 115 -16.15 13.13 18.80
CA THR A 115 -16.17 11.66 18.98
C THR A 115 -14.92 10.93 18.47
N GLY A 116 -14.09 11.58 17.67
CA GLY A 116 -12.90 10.98 17.04
C GLY A 116 -13.21 9.90 15.98
N ARG A 117 -14.49 9.69 15.62
CA ARG A 117 -14.93 8.66 14.66
C ARG A 117 -15.86 9.24 13.61
N TYR A 118 -15.86 8.65 12.41
CA TYR A 118 -16.81 9.04 11.38
C TYR A 118 -18.23 8.76 11.87
N VAL A 119 -19.09 9.77 11.83
CA VAL A 119 -20.52 9.60 12.10
C VAL A 119 -21.10 8.88 10.89
N VAL A 120 -21.03 7.55 10.89
CA VAL A 120 -21.94 6.72 10.09
C VAL A 120 -23.35 7.14 10.52
N LYS A 121 -24.25 7.41 9.58
CA LYS A 121 -25.63 7.80 9.92
C LYS A 121 -26.14 6.76 10.93
N ALA A 122 -26.41 7.22 12.15
CA ALA A 122 -26.87 6.35 13.22
C ALA A 122 -28.11 5.58 12.76
N ASP A 123 -28.91 6.19 11.88
CA ASP A 123 -30.10 5.63 11.25
C ASP A 123 -29.79 4.35 10.45
N GLU A 124 -28.74 4.32 9.62
CA GLU A 124 -28.40 3.12 8.82
C GLU A 124 -27.89 1.97 9.70
N PHE A 125 -27.23 2.27 10.83
CA PHE A 125 -26.73 1.24 11.75
C PHE A 125 -27.84 0.74 12.68
N LEU A 126 -28.75 1.61 13.11
CA LEU A 126 -29.94 1.27 13.89
C LEU A 126 -30.96 0.51 13.05
N GLU A 127 -31.18 0.89 11.79
CA GLU A 127 -32.05 0.15 10.86
C GLU A 127 -31.53 -1.25 10.58
N LYS A 128 -30.20 -1.43 10.45
CA LYS A 128 -29.59 -2.76 10.30
C LYS A 128 -29.73 -3.62 11.55
N ARG A 129 -29.80 -3.02 12.75
CA ARG A 129 -30.04 -3.74 14.01
C ARG A 129 -31.51 -4.04 14.28
N LYS A 130 -32.43 -3.20 13.78
CA LYS A 130 -33.88 -3.38 13.89
C LYS A 130 -34.43 -4.43 12.92
N LYS A 131 -33.69 -4.76 11.87
CA LYS A 131 -33.97 -5.94 11.04
C LYS A 131 -33.55 -7.17 11.84
N GLU A 132 -34.48 -7.69 12.64
CA GLU A 132 -34.33 -9.02 13.22
C GLU A 132 -33.99 -10.00 12.08
N PRO A 133 -32.97 -10.85 12.23
CA PRO A 133 -32.71 -11.88 11.24
C PRO A 133 -33.95 -12.76 11.17
N LYS A 134 -34.59 -12.82 9.99
CA LYS A 134 -35.65 -13.80 9.75
C LYS A 134 -35.07 -15.17 10.13
N SER A 135 -35.74 -15.88 11.03
CA SER A 135 -35.35 -17.24 11.40
C SER A 135 -35.10 -18.04 10.13
N ALA A 136 -33.98 -18.74 10.07
CA ALA A 136 -33.64 -19.58 8.93
C ALA A 136 -34.54 -20.84 8.84
N PHE A 137 -35.28 -21.14 9.90
CA PHE A 137 -36.23 -22.24 9.98
C PHE A 137 -37.66 -21.71 9.98
N THR A 138 -38.49 -22.26 9.10
CA THR A 138 -39.94 -22.06 9.05
C THR A 138 -40.66 -23.14 9.86
N GLU A 139 -41.94 -22.93 10.20
CA GLU A 139 -42.75 -23.95 10.88
C GLU A 139 -42.88 -25.24 10.05
N GLU A 140 -42.90 -25.11 8.72
CA GLU A 140 -42.90 -26.25 7.78
C GLU A 140 -41.62 -27.11 7.88
N ASP A 141 -40.47 -26.51 8.21
CA ASP A 141 -39.23 -27.25 8.42
C ASP A 141 -39.34 -28.18 9.63
N PHE A 142 -39.98 -27.74 10.71
CA PHE A 142 -40.17 -28.56 11.91
C PHE A 142 -41.09 -29.76 11.67
N ASP A 143 -42.14 -29.60 10.87
CA ASP A 143 -43.03 -30.70 10.48
C ASP A 143 -42.30 -31.74 9.62
N ASN A 144 -41.40 -31.30 8.75
CA ASN A 144 -40.58 -32.20 7.94
C ASN A 144 -39.58 -32.97 8.80
N PHE A 145 -38.93 -32.32 9.77
CA PHE A 145 -38.03 -33.00 10.72
C PHE A 145 -38.76 -34.04 11.57
N ALA A 146 -39.99 -33.75 12.04
CA ALA A 146 -40.79 -34.70 12.80
C ALA A 146 -41.09 -35.97 11.98
N LYS A 147 -41.50 -35.81 10.72
CA LYS A 147 -41.77 -36.93 9.80
C LYS A 147 -40.51 -37.74 9.46
N GLU A 148 -39.34 -37.11 9.39
CA GLU A 148 -38.08 -37.84 9.17
C GLU A 148 -37.68 -38.66 10.40
N LEU A 149 -37.90 -38.16 11.62
CA LEU A 149 -37.66 -38.92 12.85
C LEU A 149 -38.59 -40.13 12.97
N GLU A 150 -39.87 -39.99 12.61
CA GLU A 150 -40.82 -41.10 12.60
C GLU A 150 -40.50 -42.19 11.56
N LYS A 151 -39.81 -41.83 10.47
CA LYS A 151 -39.38 -42.80 9.44
C LYS A 151 -38.08 -43.53 9.79
N LEU A 152 -37.32 -43.01 10.75
CA LEU A 152 -36.06 -43.58 11.21
C LEU A 152 -36.22 -44.49 12.44
N CYS A 153 -37.36 -44.42 13.13
CA CYS A 153 -37.83 -45.39 14.12
C CYS A 153 -38.59 -46.54 13.46
#